data_AF-A0A482VLK7-F1
#
_entry.id   AF-A0A482VLK7-F1
#
_cell.length_a   1.000
_cell.length_b   1.000
_cell.length_c   1.000
_cell.angle_alpha   90.00
_cell.angle_beta   90.00
_cell.angle_gamma   90.00
#
_symmetry.space_group_name_H-M   'P 1'
#
loop_
_entity.id
_entity.type
_entity.pdbx_description
1 polymer ?
#
loop_
_entity_poly.entity_id
_entity_poly.type
_entity_poly.pdbx_seq_one_letter_code
_entity_poly.pdbx_strand_id
1 'polypeptide(L)'
;KKSRYLKAHITARHTSPEDIEWFKCDQCAYAAKTCWHLKLHVVAKHTEPENITWYKCKHCSFRVKQRHHLKDHMMRKHTRLEDIEWFE
;
A
#
# COMPACT_ATOMS: atom_id res chain seq x y z
N LYS A 1 18.37 6.22 -17.88
CA LYS A 1 17.39 5.22 -17.38
C LYS A 1 16.18 5.97 -16.79
N LYS A 2 15.02 6.04 -17.48
CA LYS A 2 13.81 6.65 -16.89
C LYS A 2 13.29 5.71 -15.80
N SER A 3 13.32 6.17 -14.55
CA SER A 3 12.89 5.38 -13.39
C SER A 3 11.40 5.03 -13.49
N ARG A 4 11.05 3.75 -13.27
CA ARG A 4 9.65 3.28 -13.15
C ARG A 4 8.86 4.13 -12.14
N TYR A 5 9.52 4.63 -11.11
CA TYR A 5 8.95 5.52 -10.11
C TYR A 5 8.54 6.88 -10.70
N LEU A 6 9.38 7.46 -11.59
CA LEU A 6 9.09 8.76 -12.18
C LEU A 6 7.87 8.70 -13.09
N LYS A 7 7.72 7.62 -13.89
CA LYS A 7 6.54 7.43 -14.74
C LYS A 7 5.26 7.35 -13.89
N ALA A 8 5.28 6.53 -12.84
CA ALA A 8 4.12 6.39 -11.93
C ALA A 8 3.79 7.69 -11.19
N HIS A 9 4.81 8.46 -10.78
CA HIS A 9 4.64 9.76 -10.16
C HIS A 9 3.95 10.76 -11.09
N ILE A 10 4.44 10.89 -12.33
CA ILE A 10 3.87 11.78 -13.34
C ILE A 10 2.40 11.39 -13.60
N THR A 11 2.11 10.12 -13.86
CA THR A 11 0.72 9.65 -14.08
C THR A 11 -0.19 9.95 -12.88
N ALA A 12 0.31 9.84 -11.65
CA ALA A 12 -0.51 10.05 -10.46
C ALA A 12 -0.76 11.53 -10.14
N ARG A 13 0.16 12.43 -10.50
CA ARG A 13 0.21 13.83 -10.02
C ARG A 13 0.15 14.90 -11.10
N HIS A 14 0.49 14.55 -12.33
CA HIS A 14 0.69 15.50 -13.44
C HIS A 14 -0.02 15.06 -14.73
N THR A 15 -0.95 14.11 -14.65
CA THR A 15 -1.75 13.66 -15.80
C THR A 15 -3.23 13.91 -15.51
N SER A 16 -3.92 14.49 -16.50
CA SER A 16 -5.35 14.76 -16.45
C SER A 16 -6.14 13.46 -16.32
N PRO A 17 -7.25 13.42 -15.57
CA PRO A 17 -8.04 12.19 -15.36
C PRO A 17 -8.51 11.48 -16.64
N GLU A 18 -8.73 12.25 -17.70
CA GLU A 18 -9.12 11.80 -19.05
C GLU A 18 -7.99 11.07 -19.81
N ASP A 19 -6.73 11.42 -19.55
CA ASP A 19 -5.54 10.80 -20.16
C ASP A 19 -4.95 9.68 -19.29
N ILE A 20 -5.53 9.42 -18.11
CA ILE A 20 -5.07 8.35 -17.23
C ILE A 20 -5.62 7.02 -17.74
N GLU A 21 -4.71 6.10 -18.03
CA GLU A 21 -5.05 4.70 -18.17
C GLU A 21 -5.31 4.10 -16.77
N TRP A 22 -6.60 3.89 -16.46
CA TRP A 22 -7.04 3.40 -15.16
C TRP A 22 -6.93 1.89 -15.05
N PHE A 23 -6.35 1.42 -13.93
CA PHE A 23 -6.33 0.01 -13.56
C PHE A 23 -7.62 -0.32 -12.80
N LYS A 24 -8.51 -1.07 -13.44
CA LYS A 24 -9.81 -1.45 -12.87
C LYS A 24 -9.69 -2.72 -12.01
N CYS A 25 -10.47 -2.78 -10.95
CA CYS A 25 -10.64 -3.99 -10.15
C CYS A 25 -11.63 -4.93 -10.82
N ASP A 26 -11.32 -6.22 -10.87
CA ASP A 26 -12.22 -7.22 -11.48
C ASP A 26 -13.35 -7.66 -10.53
N GLN A 27 -13.30 -7.24 -9.26
CA GLN A 27 -14.25 -7.64 -8.22
C GLN A 27 -15.19 -6.52 -7.77
N CYS A 28 -14.89 -5.26 -8.12
CA CYS A 28 -15.78 -4.13 -7.81
C CYS A 28 -15.51 -2.94 -8.75
N ALA A 29 -16.31 -1.87 -8.62
CA ALA A 29 -16.19 -0.67 -9.44
C ALA A 29 -14.95 0.21 -9.14
N TYR A 30 -14.04 -0.22 -8.26
CA TYR A 30 -12.84 0.54 -7.92
C TYR A 30 -11.85 0.57 -9.09
N ALA A 31 -11.23 1.74 -9.30
CA ALA A 31 -10.14 1.89 -10.25
C ALA A 31 -9.01 2.73 -9.64
N ALA A 32 -7.77 2.43 -10.04
CA ALA A 32 -6.58 3.09 -9.54
C ALA A 32 -5.73 3.67 -10.68
N LYS A 33 -5.05 4.79 -10.40
CA LYS A 33 -4.10 5.42 -11.32
C LYS A 33 -2.82 4.62 -11.55
N THR A 34 -2.54 3.62 -10.70
CA THR A 34 -1.36 2.77 -10.82
C THR A 34 -1.69 1.33 -10.43
N CYS A 35 -1.00 0.37 -11.05
CA CYS A 35 -1.18 -1.04 -10.71
C CYS A 35 -0.83 -1.36 -9.25
N TRP A 36 0.09 -0.60 -8.64
CA TRP A 36 0.47 -0.76 -7.24
C TRP A 36 -0.71 -0.47 -6.31
N HIS A 37 -1.42 0.64 -6.54
CA HIS A 37 -2.59 0.98 -5.74
C HIS A 37 -3.74 -0.02 -5.93
N LEU A 38 -3.94 -0.54 -7.14
CA LEU A 38 -4.93 -1.58 -7.38
C LEU A 38 -4.61 -2.86 -6.58
N LYS A 39 -3.35 -3.30 -6.59
CA LYS A 39 -2.91 -4.47 -5.80
C LYS A 39 -3.18 -4.28 -4.30
N LEU A 40 -2.83 -3.11 -3.75
CA LEU A 40 -3.12 -2.80 -2.34
C LEU A 40 -4.62 -2.81 -2.03
N HIS A 41 -5.44 -2.31 -2.96
CA HIS A 41 -6.89 -2.34 -2.84
C HIS A 41 -7.41 -3.79 -2.78
N VAL A 42 -6.99 -4.65 -3.71
CA VAL A 42 -7.40 -6.06 -3.75
C VAL A 42 -7.04 -6.76 -2.44
N VAL A 43 -5.80 -6.61 -1.96
CA VAL A 43 -5.36 -7.18 -0.66
C VAL A 43 -6.21 -6.68 0.50
N ALA A 44 -6.62 -5.41 0.48
CA ALA A 44 -7.37 -4.82 1.58
C ALA A 44 -8.86 -5.24 1.61
N LYS A 45 -9.48 -5.35 0.44
CA LYS A 45 -10.95 -5.45 0.28
C LYS A 45 -11.44 -6.80 -0.22
N HIS A 46 -10.61 -7.52 -0.94
CA HIS A 46 -11.01 -8.69 -1.73
C HIS A 46 -10.23 -9.97 -1.39
N THR A 47 -9.16 -9.87 -0.60
CA THR A 47 -8.45 -11.03 -0.08
C THR A 47 -9.06 -11.47 1.24
N GLU A 48 -9.42 -12.76 1.31
CA GLU A 48 -9.92 -13.41 2.53
C GLU A 48 -8.85 -13.34 3.65
N PRO A 49 -9.19 -12.98 4.90
CA PRO A 49 -8.30 -12.96 6.06
C PRO A 49 -7.23 -14.04 6.17
N GLU A 50 -7.56 -15.28 5.78
CA GLU A 50 -6.67 -16.45 5.81
C GLU A 50 -5.54 -16.35 4.78
N ASN A 51 -5.81 -15.71 3.64
CA ASN A 51 -4.87 -15.49 2.55
C ASN A 51 -4.12 -14.15 2.66
N ILE A 52 -4.41 -13.36 3.70
CA ILE A 52 -3.75 -12.08 3.93
C ILE A 52 -2.43 -12.31 4.65
N THR A 53 -1.35 -11.79 4.07
CA THR A 53 -0.09 -11.61 4.81
C THR A 53 -0.25 -10.42 5.75
N TRP A 54 -0.38 -10.70 7.04
CA TRP A 54 -0.51 -9.67 8.07
C TRP A 54 0.85 -9.13 8.49
N TYR A 55 0.98 -7.81 8.53
CA TYR A 55 2.11 -7.12 9.16
C TYR A 55 1.81 -6.95 10.65
N LYS A 56 2.61 -7.57 11.51
CA LYS A 56 2.42 -7.60 12.97
C LYS A 56 3.38 -6.63 13.65
N CYS A 57 2.89 -5.96 14.68
CA CYS A 57 3.73 -5.21 15.60
C CYS A 57 4.52 -6.17 16.49
N LYS A 58 5.79 -5.87 16.74
CA LYS A 58 6.64 -6.67 17.63
C LYS A 58 6.46 -6.34 19.12
N HIS A 59 5.87 -5.17 19.43
CA HIS A 59 5.70 -4.67 20.79
C HIS A 59 4.28 -4.83 21.36
N CYS A 60 3.29 -5.09 20.50
CA CYS A 60 1.91 -5.29 20.92
C CYS A 60 1.15 -6.18 19.92
N SER A 61 -0.07 -6.58 20.28
CA SER A 61 -0.93 -7.46 19.45
C SER A 61 -1.50 -6.79 18.19
N PHE A 62 -1.06 -5.58 17.85
CA PHE A 62 -1.53 -4.85 16.66
C PHE A 62 -1.05 -5.53 15.37
N ARG A 63 -1.96 -5.67 14.40
CA ARG A 63 -1.65 -6.21 13.07
C ARG A 63 -2.47 -5.52 12.00
N VAL A 64 -1.89 -5.34 10.81
CA VAL A 64 -2.53 -4.65 9.69
C VAL A 64 -2.22 -5.33 8.36
N LYS A 65 -3.08 -5.08 7.36
CA LYS A 65 -2.94 -5.65 6.01
C LYS A 65 -1.87 -4.95 5.16
N GLN A 66 -1.39 -3.77 5.57
CA GLN A 66 -0.47 -2.96 4.75
C GLN A 66 0.70 -2.40 5.58
N ARG A 67 1.91 -2.50 5.04
CA ARG A 67 3.17 -2.11 5.72
C ARG A 67 3.21 -0.67 6.19
N HIS A 68 2.67 0.27 5.40
CA HIS A 68 2.74 1.69 5.76
C HIS A 68 1.86 2.04 6.98
N HIS A 69 0.76 1.31 7.19
CA HIS A 69 -0.03 1.45 8.42
C HIS A 69 0.72 0.92 9.65
N LEU A 70 1.51 -0.13 9.49
CA LEU A 70 2.37 -0.61 10.59
C LEU A 70 3.44 0.43 10.90
N LYS A 71 4.04 1.07 9.88
CA LYS A 71 5.00 2.16 10.06
C LYS A 71 4.38 3.33 10.83
N ASP A 72 3.20 3.80 10.43
CA ASP A 72 2.48 4.86 11.15
C ASP A 72 2.18 4.47 12.60
N HIS A 73 1.72 3.23 12.82
CA HIS A 73 1.51 2.69 14.16
C HIS A 73 2.78 2.73 15.01
N MET A 74 3.93 2.27 14.50
CA MET A 74 5.21 2.31 15.22
C MET A 74 5.61 3.74 15.58
N MET A 75 5.51 4.66 14.62
CA MET A 75 5.84 6.08 14.85
C MET A 75 4.95 6.74 15.91
N ARG A 76 3.67 6.36 15.99
CA ARG A 76 2.69 7.01 16.88
C ARG A 76 2.55 6.35 18.25
N LYS A 77 2.83 5.05 18.34
CA LYS A 77 2.58 4.25 19.56
C LYS A 77 3.84 3.70 20.21
N HIS A 78 4.94 3.62 19.46
CA HIS A 78 6.18 3.04 19.96
C HIS A 78 7.40 3.99 19.83
N THR A 79 7.27 5.12 19.13
CA THR A 79 8.05 6.39 19.13
C THR A 79 9.59 6.37 19.31
N ARG A 80 10.26 5.21 19.28
CA ARG A 80 11.71 5.07 19.17
C ARG A 80 12.03 4.29 17.90
N LEU A 81 12.63 5.00 16.95
CA LEU A 81 13.09 4.49 15.65
C LEU A 81 14.11 3.33 15.78
N GLU A 82 14.75 3.22 16.95
CA GLU A 82 15.74 2.21 17.32
C GLU A 82 15.16 0.79 17.38
N ASP A 83 13.86 0.67 17.65
CA ASP A 83 13.18 -0.63 17.69
C ASP A 83 12.60 -1.04 16.32
N ILE A 84 12.83 -0.29 15.25
CA ILE A 84 12.26 -0.64 13.94
C ILE A 84 13.27 -1.52 13.17
N GLU A 85 13.17 -2.83 13.38
CA GLU A 85 13.86 -3.81 12.53
C GLU A 85 13.09 -3.98 11.22
N TRP A 86 13.64 -3.42 10.16
CA TRP A 86 13.17 -3.64 8.80
C TRP A 86 13.80 -4.92 8.28
N PHE A 87 13.07 -6.04 8.35
CA PHE A 87 13.47 -7.23 7.59
C PHE A 87 13.18 -6.99 6.10
N GLU A 88 14.24 -7.13 5.29
CA GLU A 88 14.19 -7.27 3.83
C GLU A 88 13.62 -8.63 3.42
#